data_AF-A0A3M1Z7D8-F1
#
_entry.id   AF-A0A3M1Z7D8-F1
#
_cell.length_a   1.000
_cell.length_b   1.000
_cell.length_c   1.000
_cell.angle_alpha   90.00
_cell.angle_beta   90.00
_cell.angle_gamma   90.00
#
_symmetry.space_group_name_H-M   'P 1'
#
loop_
_entity.id
_entity.type
_entity.pdbx_description
1 polymer ?
#
loop_
_entity_poly.entity_id
_entity_poly.type
_entity_poly.pdbx_seq_one_letter_code
_entity_poly.pdbx_strand_id
1 'polypeptide(L)'
;RFLVPVVPIALLGALPIIDRLAHRKITKWGVIAIVGLWLYSLWVQWNGVALDWSQYPKHLPPEAEKLSEWGPGLNTFTYLRWVLLPPLWGELGFDIAWVRAGIQHILIMLFVFAAGSGYLLYRAVKQQTHKRAEFVLTGALPFILTGIVAIGLIQLYGHDGLYYGDKVSLQQIATYLNQTEQGDIVVLSDPTYLNFALNTSPGQARYITLPFQPGEQPSEQQPPNIITDNLTAQLSQDTIPLLHWLADQQTQLYLLTNTSRYLPWAKRPVERFLARHYYPIEELAIPSPDPTARLIRFDTTDAPDSSAFNTYPQVFTDIRFGDHLTLWGYTLPLGESYRPNERIPITLFWQTDEPLDQNYNVGLLLRQKEPDWPIAQQPNDPEPLWGFAPTSTWQPYT
;
A
#
# COMPACT_ATOMS: atom_id res chain seq x y z
N ARG A 1 -14.44 16.97 -11.12
CA ARG A 1 -15.27 16.00 -10.35
C ARG A 1 -16.32 16.69 -9.46
N PHE A 2 -15.99 17.78 -8.76
CA PHE A 2 -16.93 18.53 -7.89
C PHE A 2 -18.25 19.02 -8.54
N LEU A 3 -18.29 19.28 -9.85
CA LEU A 3 -19.50 19.78 -10.52
C LEU A 3 -20.31 18.69 -11.25
N VAL A 4 -19.85 17.43 -11.28
CA VAL A 4 -20.60 16.32 -11.89
C VAL A 4 -22.01 16.17 -11.29
N PRO A 5 -22.22 16.33 -9.97
CA PRO A 5 -23.57 16.29 -9.37
C PRO A 5 -24.49 17.45 -9.81
N VAL A 6 -23.93 18.55 -10.33
CA VAL A 6 -24.70 19.73 -10.77
C VAL A 6 -25.21 19.57 -12.20
N VAL A 7 -24.59 18.68 -12.99
CA VAL A 7 -24.93 18.45 -14.41
C VAL A 7 -26.42 18.13 -14.61
N PRO A 8 -27.09 17.26 -13.83
CA PRO A 8 -28.52 17.02 -13.99
C PRO A 8 -29.38 18.27 -13.79
N ILE A 9 -29.04 19.12 -12.81
CA ILE A 9 -29.75 20.36 -12.51
C ILE A 9 -29.52 21.40 -13.62
N ALA A 10 -28.28 21.52 -14.10
CA ALA A 10 -27.96 22.36 -15.25
C ALA A 10 -28.69 21.90 -16.52
N LEU A 11 -28.86 20.59 -16.71
CA LEU A 11 -29.64 19.99 -17.80
C LEU A 11 -31.12 20.36 -17.72
N LEU A 12 -31.71 20.41 -16.52
CA LEU A 12 -33.09 20.87 -16.34
C LEU A 12 -33.25 22.33 -16.79
N GLY A 13 -32.27 23.19 -16.48
CA GLY A 13 -32.23 24.58 -16.97
C GLY A 13 -32.07 24.68 -18.49
N ALA A 14 -31.47 23.68 -19.12
CA ALA A 14 -31.30 23.60 -20.57
C ALA A 14 -32.54 23.04 -21.31
N LEU A 15 -33.49 22.38 -20.62
CA LEU A 15 -34.69 21.79 -21.23
C LEU A 15 -35.48 22.76 -22.12
N PRO A 16 -35.77 24.01 -21.73
CA PRO A 16 -36.51 24.94 -22.59
C PRO A 16 -35.76 25.30 -23.88
N ILE A 17 -34.43 25.29 -23.84
CA ILE A 17 -33.57 25.54 -25.00
C ILE A 17 -33.58 24.31 -25.91
N ILE A 18 -33.45 23.12 -25.34
CA ILE A 18 -33.55 21.84 -26.05
C ILE A 18 -34.92 21.71 -26.73
N ASP A 19 -35.99 22.05 -26.03
CA ASP A 19 -37.36 22.01 -26.55
C ASP A 19 -37.58 23.00 -27.71
N ARG A 20 -37.10 24.25 -27.57
CA ARG A 20 -37.12 25.23 -28.67
C ARG A 20 -36.29 24.80 -29.87
N LEU A 21 -35.15 24.17 -29.66
CA LEU A 21 -34.30 23.65 -30.74
C LEU A 21 -34.94 22.46 -31.44
N ALA A 22 -35.61 21.57 -30.70
CA ALA A 22 -36.31 20.41 -31.25
C ALA A 22 -37.51 20.79 -32.13
N HIS A 23 -38.23 21.88 -31.78
CA HIS A 23 -39.43 22.31 -32.50
C HIS A 23 -39.19 23.33 -33.61
N ARG A 24 -38.02 24.01 -33.64
CA ARG A 24 -37.66 24.91 -34.74
C ARG A 24 -37.03 24.15 -35.91
N LYS A 25 -37.34 24.57 -37.14
CA LYS A 25 -36.59 24.15 -38.32
C LYS A 25 -35.17 24.73 -38.23
N ILE A 26 -34.23 23.95 -37.70
CA ILE A 26 -32.82 24.31 -37.61
C ILE A 26 -32.26 24.40 -39.03
N THR A 27 -31.55 25.49 -39.33
CA THR A 27 -30.84 25.64 -40.61
C THR A 27 -29.68 24.64 -40.70
N LYS A 28 -29.21 24.30 -41.91
CA LYS A 28 -28.05 23.40 -42.08
C LYS A 28 -26.83 23.84 -41.26
N TRP A 29 -26.58 25.15 -41.19
CA TRP A 29 -25.52 25.75 -40.37
C TRP A 29 -25.74 25.58 -38.86
N GLY A 30 -26.98 25.69 -38.40
CA GLY A 30 -27.32 25.43 -37.00
C GLY A 30 -27.07 23.97 -36.60
N VAL A 31 -27.37 23.02 -37.50
CA VAL A 31 -27.05 21.60 -37.27
C VAL A 31 -25.55 21.38 -37.18
N ILE A 32 -24.76 21.97 -38.09
CA ILE A 32 -23.29 21.89 -38.05
C ILE A 32 -22.75 22.45 -36.74
N ALA A 33 -23.25 23.60 -36.28
CA ALA A 33 -22.81 24.21 -35.02
C ALA A 33 -23.12 23.33 -33.80
N ILE A 34 -24.32 22.75 -33.75
CA ILE A 34 -24.73 21.84 -32.65
C ILE A 34 -23.86 20.58 -32.64
N VAL A 35 -23.65 19.96 -33.80
CA VAL A 35 -22.80 18.78 -33.92
C VAL A 35 -21.35 19.11 -33.55
N GLY A 36 -20.84 20.26 -33.97
CA GLY A 36 -19.49 20.73 -33.59
C GLY A 36 -19.34 20.92 -32.09
N LEU A 37 -20.29 21.58 -31.42
CA LEU A 37 -20.30 21.73 -29.96
C LEU A 37 -20.39 20.38 -29.24
N TRP A 38 -21.19 19.46 -29.75
CA TRP A 38 -21.33 18.11 -29.19
C TRP A 38 -20.01 17.32 -29.29
N LEU A 39 -19.37 17.33 -30.46
CA LEU A 39 -18.06 16.70 -30.67
C LEU A 39 -16.99 17.34 -29.78
N TYR A 40 -16.98 18.67 -29.65
CA TYR A 40 -16.08 19.37 -28.75
C TYR A 40 -16.31 18.99 -27.29
N SER A 41 -17.56 18.93 -26.85
CA SER A 41 -17.92 18.48 -25.49
C SER A 41 -17.44 17.04 -25.23
N LEU A 42 -17.68 16.12 -26.17
CA LEU A 42 -17.19 14.75 -26.08
C LEU A 42 -15.66 14.71 -26.02
N TRP A 43 -14.98 15.52 -26.83
CA TRP A 43 -13.53 15.63 -26.82
C TRP A 43 -13.00 16.05 -25.44
N VAL A 44 -13.57 17.11 -24.85
CA VAL A 44 -13.17 17.60 -23.52
C VAL A 44 -13.43 16.53 -22.45
N GLN A 45 -14.59 15.89 -22.46
CA GLN A 45 -14.96 14.86 -21.48
C GLN A 45 -14.09 13.62 -21.61
N TRP A 46 -13.84 13.16 -22.84
CA TRP A 46 -12.96 12.03 -23.11
C TRP A 46 -11.55 12.31 -22.57
N ASN A 47 -10.95 13.45 -22.91
CA ASN A 47 -9.64 13.85 -22.39
C ASN A 47 -9.64 14.04 -20.86
N GLY A 48 -10.79 14.37 -20.27
CA GLY A 48 -10.95 14.48 -18.81
C GLY A 48 -10.90 13.16 -18.05
N VAL A 49 -11.13 12.03 -18.73
CA VAL A 49 -11.16 10.69 -18.12
C VAL A 49 -10.05 9.79 -18.67
N ALA A 50 -9.59 10.05 -19.89
CA ALA A 50 -8.64 9.23 -20.61
C ALA A 50 -7.17 9.58 -20.34
N LEU A 51 -6.88 10.70 -19.67
CA LEU A 51 -5.52 11.20 -19.45
C LEU A 51 -5.28 11.50 -17.97
N ASP A 52 -4.04 11.24 -17.54
CA ASP A 52 -3.56 11.63 -16.22
C ASP A 52 -3.26 13.13 -16.21
N TRP A 53 -4.15 13.89 -15.58
CA TRP A 53 -4.01 15.34 -15.48
C TRP A 53 -2.85 15.77 -14.58
N SER A 54 -2.27 14.87 -13.77
CA SER A 54 -1.09 15.16 -12.96
C SER A 54 0.17 15.40 -13.81
N GLN A 55 0.17 14.96 -15.08
CA GLN A 55 1.26 15.22 -16.02
C GLN A 55 1.23 16.65 -16.58
N TYR A 56 0.07 17.33 -16.54
CA TYR A 56 -0.09 18.67 -17.10
C TYR A 56 1.00 19.67 -16.69
N PRO A 57 1.36 19.83 -15.40
CA PRO A 57 2.35 20.81 -15.01
C PRO A 57 3.76 20.48 -15.50
N LYS A 58 4.05 19.22 -15.83
CA LYS A 58 5.35 18.79 -16.38
C LYS A 58 5.52 19.16 -17.85
N HIS A 59 4.41 19.40 -18.55
CA HIS A 59 4.38 19.75 -19.98
C HIS A 59 4.02 21.22 -20.23
N LEU A 60 3.85 22.01 -19.17
CA LEU A 60 3.80 23.46 -19.26
C LEU A 60 5.19 24.03 -19.54
N PRO A 61 5.27 25.24 -20.14
CA PRO A 61 6.56 25.88 -20.39
C PRO A 61 7.27 26.22 -19.07
N PRO A 62 8.60 26.38 -19.05
CA PRO A 62 9.38 26.53 -17.82
C PRO A 62 8.92 27.67 -16.89
N GLU A 63 8.36 28.73 -17.45
CA GLU A 63 7.80 29.89 -16.75
C GLU A 63 6.59 29.55 -15.86
N ALA A 64 6.01 28.36 -16.05
CA ALA A 64 4.94 27.86 -15.20
C ALA A 64 5.45 27.25 -13.89
N GLU A 65 6.75 26.97 -13.75
CA GLU A 65 7.36 26.39 -12.55
C GLU A 65 6.68 25.11 -12.04
N LYS A 66 6.10 24.32 -12.96
CA LYS A 66 5.29 23.13 -12.65
C LYS A 66 4.06 23.42 -11.78
N LEU A 67 3.54 24.64 -11.79
CA LEU A 67 2.27 25.00 -11.19
C LEU A 67 1.12 24.49 -12.07
N SER A 68 0.16 23.80 -11.45
CA SER A 68 -1.04 23.32 -12.13
C SER A 68 -1.99 24.44 -12.56
N GLU A 69 -1.88 25.61 -11.91
CA GLU A 69 -2.63 26.82 -12.16
C GLU A 69 -1.65 27.97 -12.44
N TRP A 70 -1.27 28.10 -13.71
CA TRP A 70 -0.37 29.15 -14.18
C TRP A 70 -1.15 30.26 -14.89
N GLY A 71 -1.22 31.43 -14.26
CA GLY A 71 -2.06 32.57 -14.68
C GLY A 71 -1.95 32.96 -16.18
N PRO A 72 -0.74 33.17 -16.72
CA PRO A 72 -0.54 33.47 -18.14
C PRO A 72 -1.07 32.40 -19.11
N GLY A 73 -1.15 31.14 -18.66
CA GLY A 73 -1.66 30.02 -19.46
C GLY A 73 -3.17 29.87 -19.45
N LEU A 74 -3.89 30.47 -18.49
CA LEU A 74 -5.32 30.24 -18.28
C LEU A 74 -6.19 30.68 -19.47
N ASN A 75 -5.75 31.70 -20.23
CA ASN A 75 -6.52 32.26 -21.35
C ASN A 75 -5.95 31.88 -22.72
N THR A 76 -4.92 31.06 -22.78
CA THR A 76 -4.28 30.68 -24.05
C THR A 76 -4.75 29.29 -24.48
N PHE A 77 -5.34 29.21 -25.67
CA PHE A 77 -5.95 27.98 -26.18
C PHE A 77 -4.97 26.78 -26.22
N THR A 78 -3.69 27.03 -26.53
CA THR A 78 -2.65 26.00 -26.60
C THR A 78 -2.34 25.34 -25.26
N TYR A 79 -2.61 26.02 -24.14
CA TYR A 79 -2.35 25.49 -22.80
C TYR A 79 -3.60 24.91 -22.14
N LEU A 80 -4.74 24.86 -22.83
CA LEU A 80 -5.90 24.13 -22.35
C LEU A 80 -5.55 22.64 -22.21
N ARG A 81 -5.90 22.02 -21.09
CA ARG A 81 -5.53 20.63 -20.76
C ARG A 81 -5.94 19.63 -21.85
N TRP A 82 -7.15 19.79 -22.41
CA TRP A 82 -7.69 18.97 -23.50
C TRP A 82 -7.15 19.35 -24.89
N VAL A 83 -6.19 20.26 -24.98
CA VAL A 83 -5.46 20.60 -26.22
C VAL A 83 -4.00 20.16 -26.09
N LEU A 84 -3.37 20.46 -24.94
CA LEU A 84 -1.96 20.19 -24.68
C LEU A 84 -1.64 18.71 -24.46
N LEU A 85 -2.47 18.00 -23.69
CA LEU A 85 -2.23 16.60 -23.32
C LEU A 85 -2.58 15.54 -24.38
N PRO A 86 -3.67 15.63 -25.18
CA PRO A 86 -4.02 14.58 -26.14
C PRO A 86 -2.90 14.15 -27.12
N PRO A 87 -2.04 15.05 -27.62
CA PRO A 87 -0.86 14.65 -28.42
C PRO A 87 0.06 13.64 -27.71
N LEU A 88 0.03 13.59 -26.38
CA LEU A 88 0.86 12.72 -25.55
C LEU A 88 0.25 11.33 -25.33
N TRP A 89 -0.91 10.99 -25.91
CA TRP A 89 -1.52 9.66 -25.76
C TRP A 89 -0.58 8.51 -26.17
N GLY A 90 0.26 8.73 -27.19
CA GLY A 90 1.23 7.72 -27.62
C GLY A 90 2.32 7.44 -26.59
N GLU A 91 2.62 8.41 -25.73
CA GLU A 91 3.68 8.33 -24.72
C GLU A 91 3.12 7.95 -23.33
N LEU A 92 2.03 8.59 -22.91
CA LEU A 92 1.43 8.42 -21.58
C LEU A 92 0.42 7.28 -21.50
N GLY A 93 -0.15 6.85 -22.63
CA GLY A 93 -1.24 5.89 -22.68
C GLY A 93 -2.57 6.46 -22.12
N PHE A 94 -3.51 5.56 -21.82
CA PHE A 94 -4.82 5.90 -21.27
C PHE A 94 -4.88 5.72 -19.76
N ASP A 95 -5.23 6.80 -19.05
CA ASP A 95 -5.40 6.81 -17.58
C ASP A 95 -6.81 6.35 -17.16
N ILE A 96 -7.29 5.27 -17.76
CA ILE A 96 -8.60 4.68 -17.43
C ILE A 96 -8.37 3.52 -16.48
N ALA A 97 -9.07 3.50 -15.35
CA ALA A 97 -8.88 2.48 -14.30
C ALA A 97 -8.85 1.04 -14.85
N TRP A 98 -9.81 0.68 -15.71
CA TRP A 98 -9.86 -0.64 -16.34
C TRP A 98 -8.73 -0.90 -17.34
N VAL A 99 -8.21 0.12 -18.01
CA VAL A 99 -7.06 -0.04 -18.93
C VAL A 99 -5.78 -0.23 -18.13
N ARG A 100 -5.57 0.55 -17.07
CA ARG A 100 -4.42 0.40 -16.15
C ARG A 100 -4.38 -0.98 -15.49
N ALA A 101 -5.55 -1.51 -15.16
CA ALA A 101 -5.71 -2.85 -14.58
C ALA A 101 -5.68 -3.99 -15.63
N GLY A 102 -5.42 -3.70 -16.91
CA GLY A 102 -5.35 -4.73 -17.97
C GLY A 102 -6.70 -5.32 -18.41
N ILE A 103 -7.82 -4.82 -17.90
CA ILE A 103 -9.19 -5.30 -18.16
C ILE A 103 -9.96 -4.37 -19.12
N GLN A 104 -9.30 -3.97 -20.20
CA GLN A 104 -9.82 -3.08 -21.25
C GLN A 104 -11.11 -3.55 -21.94
N HIS A 105 -11.46 -4.84 -21.81
CA HIS A 105 -12.70 -5.38 -22.35
C HIS A 105 -13.96 -4.73 -21.74
N ILE A 106 -13.91 -4.26 -20.49
CA ILE A 106 -14.99 -3.49 -19.86
C ILE A 106 -15.24 -2.18 -20.63
N LEU A 107 -14.18 -1.48 -21.02
CA LEU A 107 -14.27 -0.24 -21.78
C LEU A 107 -14.89 -0.50 -23.16
N ILE A 108 -14.52 -1.58 -23.83
CA ILE A 108 -15.11 -1.99 -25.11
C ILE A 108 -16.62 -2.27 -24.93
N MET A 109 -17.01 -3.00 -23.88
CA MET A 109 -18.43 -3.24 -23.59
C MET A 109 -19.21 -1.94 -23.36
N LEU A 110 -18.63 -0.96 -22.68
CA LEU A 110 -19.26 0.35 -22.49
C LEU A 110 -19.40 1.12 -23.81
N PHE A 111 -18.41 1.06 -24.70
CA PHE A 111 -18.52 1.66 -26.03
C PHE A 111 -19.60 0.99 -26.90
N VAL A 112 -19.64 -0.34 -26.91
CA VAL A 112 -20.67 -1.11 -27.61
C VAL A 112 -22.05 -0.81 -27.04
N PHE A 113 -22.17 -0.72 -25.70
CA PHE A 113 -23.39 -0.35 -25.02
C PHE A 113 -23.84 1.08 -25.37
N ALA A 114 -22.92 2.05 -25.41
CA ALA A 114 -23.21 3.43 -25.78
C ALA A 114 -23.68 3.54 -27.25
N ALA A 115 -22.99 2.85 -28.17
CA ALA A 115 -23.39 2.79 -29.58
C ALA A 115 -24.76 2.13 -29.78
N GLY A 116 -25.00 1.01 -29.09
CA GLY A 116 -26.29 0.31 -29.10
C GLY A 116 -27.43 1.16 -28.53
N SER A 117 -27.17 1.86 -27.42
CA SER A 117 -28.13 2.80 -26.81
C SER A 117 -28.45 3.97 -27.74
N GLY A 118 -27.43 4.55 -28.39
CA GLY A 118 -27.59 5.61 -29.38
C GLY A 118 -28.40 5.15 -30.60
N TYR A 119 -28.17 3.93 -31.09
CA TYR A 119 -28.94 3.34 -32.19
C TYR A 119 -30.41 3.11 -31.81
N LEU A 120 -30.68 2.58 -30.61
CA LEU A 120 -32.04 2.41 -30.11
C LEU A 120 -32.75 3.75 -29.95
N LEU A 121 -32.07 4.77 -29.44
CA LEU A 121 -32.60 6.13 -29.34
C LEU A 121 -32.91 6.73 -30.72
N TYR A 122 -32.00 6.58 -31.69
CA TYR A 122 -32.23 7.01 -33.06
C TYR A 122 -33.46 6.36 -33.68
N ARG A 123 -33.64 5.04 -33.47
CA ARG A 123 -34.83 4.32 -33.93
C ARG A 123 -36.10 4.80 -33.24
N ALA A 124 -36.06 4.99 -31.92
CA ALA A 124 -37.18 5.50 -31.13
C ALA A 124 -37.64 6.88 -31.60
N VAL A 125 -36.70 7.77 -31.96
CA VAL A 125 -37.02 9.10 -32.48
C VAL A 125 -37.57 9.06 -33.91
N LYS A 126 -37.09 8.13 -34.75
CA LYS A 126 -37.50 8.03 -36.16
C LYS A 126 -38.79 7.25 -36.38
N GLN A 127 -39.13 6.29 -35.52
CA GLN A 127 -40.31 5.44 -35.65
C GLN A 127 -41.39 5.88 -34.64
N GLN A 128 -42.51 6.42 -35.12
CA GLN A 128 -43.64 6.87 -34.27
C GLN A 128 -44.41 5.71 -33.57
N THR A 129 -44.10 4.45 -33.88
CA THR A 129 -44.76 3.28 -33.28
C THR A 129 -43.73 2.41 -32.57
N HIS A 130 -43.69 2.48 -31.24
CA HIS A 130 -42.84 1.60 -30.44
C HIS A 130 -43.36 0.16 -30.49
N LYS A 131 -42.56 -0.77 -31.02
CA LYS A 131 -42.83 -2.20 -30.85
C LYS A 131 -42.57 -2.58 -29.40
N ARG A 132 -43.40 -3.46 -28.82
CA ARG A 132 -43.28 -3.92 -27.42
C ARG A 132 -41.85 -4.37 -27.05
N ALA A 133 -41.13 -4.98 -28.00
CA ALA A 133 -39.74 -5.39 -27.82
C ALA A 133 -38.76 -4.22 -27.63
N GLU A 134 -38.94 -3.09 -28.34
CA GLU A 134 -38.09 -1.91 -28.20
C GLU A 134 -38.30 -1.25 -26.83
N PHE A 135 -39.54 -1.19 -26.35
CA PHE A 135 -39.84 -0.68 -25.01
C PHE A 135 -39.17 -1.51 -23.91
N VAL A 136 -39.22 -2.84 -24.03
CA VAL A 136 -38.53 -3.76 -23.09
C VAL A 136 -37.01 -3.58 -23.16
N LEU A 137 -36.44 -3.49 -24.37
CA LEU A 137 -35.00 -3.27 -24.56
C LEU A 137 -34.54 -1.93 -23.97
N THR A 138 -35.26 -0.84 -24.22
CA THR A 138 -34.94 0.48 -23.65
C THR A 138 -35.05 0.46 -22.13
N GLY A 139 -36.07 -0.20 -21.57
CA GLY A 139 -36.21 -0.40 -20.12
C GLY A 139 -35.11 -1.27 -19.49
N ALA A 140 -34.51 -2.18 -20.27
CA ALA A 140 -33.41 -3.04 -19.82
C ALA A 140 -32.04 -2.34 -19.82
N LEU A 141 -31.85 -1.26 -20.60
CA LEU A 141 -30.56 -0.56 -20.73
C LEU A 141 -29.92 -0.16 -19.38
N PRO A 142 -30.65 0.44 -18.41
CA PRO A 142 -30.06 0.79 -17.12
C PRO A 142 -29.54 -0.43 -16.34
N PHE A 143 -30.24 -1.56 -16.41
CA PHE A 143 -29.84 -2.80 -15.74
C PHE A 143 -28.60 -3.40 -16.41
N ILE A 144 -28.55 -3.38 -17.74
CA ILE A 144 -27.37 -3.84 -18.50
C ILE A 144 -26.16 -2.97 -18.16
N LEU A 145 -26.31 -1.64 -18.17
CA LEU A 145 -25.24 -0.71 -17.78
C LEU A 145 -24.77 -0.97 -16.35
N THR A 146 -25.71 -1.12 -15.41
CA THR A 146 -25.40 -1.44 -14.01
C THR A 146 -24.64 -2.75 -13.89
N GLY A 147 -25.04 -3.79 -14.63
CA GLY A 147 -24.34 -5.06 -14.67
C GLY A 147 -22.91 -4.94 -15.22
N ILE A 148 -22.73 -4.25 -16.35
CA ILE A 148 -21.39 -4.02 -16.94
C ILE A 148 -20.49 -3.26 -15.95
N VAL A 149 -21.01 -2.20 -15.33
CA VAL A 149 -20.25 -1.40 -14.36
C VAL A 149 -19.96 -2.21 -13.10
N ALA A 150 -20.91 -2.96 -12.56
CA ALA A 150 -20.72 -3.79 -11.38
C ALA A 150 -19.65 -4.87 -11.61
N ILE A 151 -19.74 -5.59 -12.74
CA ILE A 151 -18.73 -6.58 -13.13
C ILE A 151 -17.37 -5.90 -13.29
N GLY A 152 -17.33 -4.74 -13.96
CA GLY A 152 -16.11 -3.97 -14.15
C GLY A 152 -15.48 -3.52 -12.84
N LEU A 153 -16.27 -3.09 -11.85
CA LEU A 153 -15.78 -2.68 -10.54
C LEU A 153 -15.30 -3.87 -9.70
N ILE A 154 -16.00 -5.01 -9.74
CA ILE A 154 -15.60 -6.24 -9.06
C ILE A 154 -14.25 -6.75 -9.60
N GLN A 155 -14.09 -6.77 -10.93
CA GLN A 155 -12.81 -7.14 -11.53
C GLN A 155 -11.72 -6.13 -11.21
N LEU A 156 -12.05 -4.83 -11.26
CA LEU A 156 -11.11 -3.78 -10.93
C LEU A 156 -10.58 -3.93 -9.50
N TYR A 157 -11.45 -4.24 -8.53
CA TYR A 157 -11.04 -4.47 -7.14
C TYR A 157 -9.95 -5.55 -7.01
N GLY A 158 -10.02 -6.62 -7.80
CA GLY A 158 -9.02 -7.69 -7.78
C GLY A 158 -7.69 -7.35 -8.47
N HIS A 159 -7.67 -6.38 -9.39
CA HIS A 159 -6.49 -6.03 -10.19
C HIS A 159 -5.91 -4.64 -9.85
N ASP A 160 -6.61 -3.83 -9.09
CA ASP A 160 -6.19 -2.48 -8.75
C ASP A 160 -5.19 -2.49 -7.58
N GLY A 161 -3.96 -2.05 -7.87
CA GLY A 161 -2.90 -1.91 -6.88
C GLY A 161 -3.19 -0.88 -5.78
N LEU A 162 -4.29 -0.12 -5.86
CA LEU A 162 -4.77 0.71 -4.77
C LEU A 162 -5.45 -0.09 -3.65
N TYR A 163 -5.99 -1.27 -3.96
CA TYR A 163 -6.75 -2.11 -3.03
C TYR A 163 -6.08 -3.45 -2.76
N TYR A 164 -5.27 -3.98 -3.69
CA TYR A 164 -4.69 -5.31 -3.59
C TYR A 164 -5.74 -6.37 -3.23
N GLY A 165 -6.88 -6.37 -3.95
CA GLY A 165 -8.00 -7.26 -3.66
C GLY A 165 -7.68 -8.74 -3.87
N ASP A 166 -6.63 -9.05 -4.65
CA ASP A 166 -6.08 -10.37 -4.88
C ASP A 166 -5.13 -10.85 -3.77
N LYS A 167 -4.51 -9.94 -3.01
CA LYS A 167 -3.61 -10.29 -1.90
C LYS A 167 -4.37 -10.63 -0.63
N VAL A 168 -4.79 -11.89 -0.52
CA VAL A 168 -5.51 -12.44 0.64
C VAL A 168 -4.81 -12.10 1.97
N SER A 169 -3.49 -12.23 2.03
CA SER A 169 -2.69 -11.98 3.23
C SER A 169 -2.77 -10.53 3.70
N LEU A 170 -2.75 -9.58 2.77
CA LEU A 170 -2.84 -8.16 3.08
C LEU A 170 -4.25 -7.76 3.56
N GLN A 171 -5.30 -8.36 2.98
CA GLN A 171 -6.68 -8.18 3.43
C GLN A 171 -6.92 -8.76 4.84
N GLN A 172 -6.29 -9.88 5.15
CA GLN A 172 -6.34 -10.48 6.50
C GLN A 172 -5.60 -9.62 7.52
N ILE A 173 -4.44 -9.05 7.16
CA ILE A 173 -3.73 -8.06 7.98
C ILE A 173 -4.63 -6.86 8.26
N ALA A 174 -5.28 -6.29 7.25
CA ALA A 174 -6.21 -5.17 7.47
C ALA A 174 -7.39 -5.55 8.37
N THR A 175 -7.94 -6.76 8.21
CA THR A 175 -9.02 -7.26 9.08
C THR A 175 -8.55 -7.41 10.53
N TYR A 176 -7.34 -7.93 10.75
CA TYR A 176 -6.72 -8.04 12.07
C TYR A 176 -6.49 -6.67 12.69
N LEU A 177 -5.91 -5.73 11.94
CA LEU A 177 -5.64 -4.36 12.41
C LEU A 177 -6.91 -3.55 12.72
N ASN A 178 -8.03 -3.88 12.08
CA ASN A 178 -9.35 -3.32 12.37
C ASN A 178 -10.04 -3.95 13.60
N GLN A 179 -9.39 -4.90 14.27
CA GLN A 179 -9.84 -5.48 15.54
C GLN A 179 -8.93 -5.09 16.70
N THR A 180 -7.78 -4.48 16.43
CA THR A 180 -6.82 -4.04 17.44
C THR A 180 -7.28 -2.76 18.15
N GLU A 181 -6.56 -2.36 19.19
CA GLU A 181 -6.94 -1.22 20.01
C GLU A 181 -6.83 0.10 19.25
N GLN A 182 -7.72 1.03 19.60
CA GLN A 182 -7.71 2.36 19.01
C GLN A 182 -6.41 3.09 19.39
N GLY A 183 -5.63 3.49 18.39
CA GLY A 183 -4.38 4.23 18.59
C GLY A 183 -3.10 3.43 18.33
N ASP A 184 -3.21 2.13 18.07
CA ASP A 184 -2.05 1.32 17.66
C ASP A 184 -1.39 1.89 16.39
N ILE A 185 -0.06 1.89 16.39
CA ILE A 185 0.73 2.42 15.29
C ILE A 185 1.19 1.29 14.38
N VAL A 186 0.90 1.43 13.09
CA VAL A 186 1.33 0.53 12.03
C VAL A 186 2.32 1.27 11.15
N VAL A 187 3.59 0.89 11.26
CA VAL A 187 4.68 1.39 10.45
C VAL A 187 4.74 0.58 9.16
N LEU A 188 4.61 1.25 8.01
CA LEU A 188 4.91 0.65 6.72
C LEU A 188 6.41 0.78 6.45
N SER A 189 7.09 -0.33 6.14
CA SER A 189 8.54 -0.32 5.87
C SER A 189 8.92 0.60 4.71
N ASP A 190 8.02 0.73 3.73
CA ASP A 190 8.17 1.57 2.55
C ASP A 190 6.79 2.03 2.01
N PRO A 191 6.75 2.88 0.96
CA PRO A 191 5.50 3.41 0.39
C PRO A 191 4.63 2.42 -0.41
N THR A 192 5.04 1.17 -0.61
CA THR A 192 4.36 0.20 -1.48
C THR A 192 2.92 -0.04 -1.03
N TYR A 193 2.68 -0.16 0.27
CA TYR A 193 1.34 -0.36 0.85
C TYR A 193 0.65 0.92 1.32
N LEU A 194 1.15 2.10 0.96
CA LEU A 194 0.55 3.39 1.35
C LEU A 194 -0.90 3.51 0.85
N ASN A 195 -1.12 3.32 -0.45
CA ASN A 195 -2.45 3.46 -1.03
C ASN A 195 -3.43 2.42 -0.48
N PHE A 196 -2.95 1.20 -0.23
CA PHE A 196 -3.71 0.17 0.44
C PHE A 196 -4.19 0.66 1.82
N ALA A 197 -3.27 1.11 2.67
CA ALA A 197 -3.57 1.58 4.01
C ALA A 197 -4.58 2.75 4.02
N LEU A 198 -4.46 3.68 3.07
CA LEU A 198 -5.39 4.80 2.91
C LEU A 198 -6.81 4.35 2.52
N ASN A 199 -6.94 3.23 1.80
CA ASN A 199 -8.24 2.72 1.34
C ASN A 199 -8.87 1.69 2.29
N THR A 200 -8.09 1.02 3.12
CA THR A 200 -8.58 -0.10 3.97
C THR A 200 -8.67 0.22 5.47
N SER A 201 -8.17 1.38 5.92
CA SER A 201 -8.25 1.78 7.33
C SER A 201 -9.41 2.73 7.61
N PRO A 202 -10.54 2.26 8.18
CA PRO A 202 -11.63 3.11 8.66
C PRO A 202 -11.31 3.89 9.96
N GLY A 203 -10.07 3.85 10.47
CA GLY A 203 -9.61 4.81 11.50
C GLY A 203 -9.33 4.28 12.91
N GLN A 204 -9.06 2.99 13.10
CA GLN A 204 -8.64 2.45 14.41
C GLN A 204 -7.11 2.46 14.58
N ALA A 205 -6.38 1.89 13.62
CA ALA A 205 -4.92 1.92 13.60
C ALA A 205 -4.39 3.14 12.83
N ARG A 206 -3.34 3.75 13.36
CA ARG A 206 -2.64 4.87 12.73
C ARG A 206 -1.49 4.35 11.88
N TYR A 207 -1.59 4.57 10.58
CA TYR A 207 -0.53 4.19 9.63
C TYR A 207 0.52 5.29 9.51
N ILE A 208 1.79 4.89 9.59
CA ILE A 208 2.94 5.76 9.38
C ILE A 208 3.81 5.14 8.30
N THR A 209 3.99 5.84 7.20
CA THR A 209 4.74 5.32 6.05
C THR A 209 6.16 5.84 6.08
N LEU A 210 7.13 4.93 6.11
CA LEU A 210 8.53 5.28 5.95
C LEU A 210 8.86 5.51 4.46
N PRO A 211 9.85 6.36 4.16
CA PRO A 211 10.39 6.46 2.81
C PRO A 211 11.10 5.15 2.42
N PHE A 212 11.44 5.00 1.14
CA PHE A 212 12.35 3.92 0.73
C PHE A 212 13.69 4.07 1.46
N GLN A 213 14.17 2.97 2.07
CA GLN A 213 15.45 2.99 2.78
C GLN A 213 16.60 2.73 1.80
N PRO A 214 17.75 3.43 1.94
CA PRO A 214 18.84 3.29 0.99
C PRO A 214 19.50 1.90 0.99
N GLY A 215 19.46 1.18 2.12
CA GLY A 215 19.97 -0.19 2.22
C GLY A 215 18.93 -1.28 1.92
N GLU A 216 17.70 -0.91 1.58
CA GLU A 216 16.66 -1.86 1.20
C GLU A 216 16.85 -2.30 -0.26
N GLN A 217 16.52 -3.57 -0.53
CA GLN A 217 16.52 -4.10 -1.88
C GLN A 217 15.07 -4.33 -2.31
N PRO A 218 14.50 -3.50 -3.21
CA PRO A 218 13.08 -3.57 -3.55
C PRO A 218 12.74 -4.71 -4.51
N SER A 219 13.71 -5.18 -5.30
CA SER A 219 13.53 -6.30 -6.22
C SER A 219 14.84 -7.06 -6.45
N GLU A 220 14.75 -8.26 -7.01
CA GLU A 220 15.93 -9.07 -7.34
C GLU A 220 16.87 -8.35 -8.34
N GLN A 221 16.30 -7.60 -9.28
CA GLN A 221 17.04 -6.94 -10.34
C GLN A 221 17.62 -5.59 -9.92
N GLN A 222 17.10 -4.98 -8.85
CA GLN A 222 17.52 -3.66 -8.39
C GLN A 222 18.30 -3.79 -7.08
N PRO A 223 19.64 -3.59 -7.09
CA PRO A 223 20.44 -3.65 -5.87
C PRO A 223 20.12 -2.47 -4.93
N PRO A 224 20.50 -2.57 -3.63
CA PRO A 224 20.41 -1.44 -2.70
C PRO A 224 21.24 -0.25 -3.16
N ASN A 225 20.79 0.96 -2.83
CA ASN A 225 21.55 2.18 -3.09
C ASN A 225 22.82 2.25 -2.22
N ILE A 226 22.77 1.70 -1.01
CA ILE A 226 23.90 1.63 -0.08
C ILE A 226 24.14 0.17 0.32
N ILE A 227 25.35 -0.31 0.04
CA ILE A 227 25.83 -1.64 0.42
C ILE A 227 26.91 -1.46 1.48
N THR A 228 26.55 -1.66 2.74
CA THR A 228 27.44 -1.54 3.90
C THR A 228 26.90 -2.39 5.03
N ASP A 229 27.73 -2.84 5.97
CA ASP A 229 27.26 -3.54 7.16
C ASP A 229 26.73 -2.59 8.26
N ASN A 230 27.02 -1.30 8.12
CA ASN A 230 26.54 -0.27 9.05
C ASN A 230 25.04 -0.01 8.89
N LEU A 231 24.26 -0.50 9.85
CA LEU A 231 22.79 -0.38 9.86
C LEU A 231 22.31 1.08 9.80
N THR A 232 23.00 2.00 10.47
CA THR A 232 22.63 3.42 10.48
C THR A 232 22.73 4.03 9.09
N ALA A 233 23.71 3.61 8.29
CA ALA A 233 23.88 4.07 6.91
C ALA A 233 22.90 3.41 5.92
N GLN A 234 22.27 2.30 6.30
CA GLN A 234 21.24 1.63 5.50
C GLN A 234 19.85 2.27 5.64
N LEU A 235 19.65 3.14 6.62
CA LEU A 235 18.39 3.84 6.87
C LEU A 235 18.48 5.31 6.46
N SER A 236 17.33 5.88 6.12
CA SER A 236 17.25 7.33 5.86
C SER A 236 17.50 8.11 7.15
N GLN A 237 18.04 9.32 7.02
CA GLN A 237 18.42 10.17 8.16
C GLN A 237 17.24 10.44 9.12
N ASP A 238 16.01 10.51 8.59
CA ASP A 238 14.81 10.80 9.37
C ASP A 238 14.15 9.53 9.93
N THR A 239 14.46 8.35 9.38
CA THR A 239 13.82 7.07 9.80
C THR A 239 14.18 6.73 11.24
N ILE A 240 15.46 6.80 11.59
CA ILE A 240 15.97 6.41 12.92
C ILE A 240 15.32 7.22 14.05
N PRO A 241 15.40 8.57 14.05
CA PRO A 241 14.78 9.35 15.11
C PRO A 241 13.27 9.19 15.14
N LEU A 242 12.61 8.99 13.99
CA LEU A 242 11.18 8.70 13.95
C LEU A 242 10.85 7.37 14.64
N LEU A 243 11.59 6.30 14.36
CA LEU A 243 11.33 4.99 14.96
C LEU A 243 11.54 5.01 16.48
N HIS A 244 12.58 5.69 16.97
CA HIS A 244 12.75 5.92 18.41
C HIS A 244 11.60 6.72 19.00
N TRP A 245 11.24 7.85 18.37
CA TRP A 245 10.10 8.65 18.85
C TRP A 245 8.81 7.84 18.90
N LEU A 246 8.54 6.99 17.91
CA LEU A 246 7.35 6.13 17.91
C LEU A 246 7.38 5.09 19.03
N ALA A 247 8.56 4.50 19.30
CA ALA A 247 8.74 3.55 20.38
C ALA A 247 8.58 4.19 21.75
N ASP A 248 9.00 5.45 21.92
CA ASP A 248 8.80 6.21 23.17
C ASP A 248 7.32 6.52 23.45
N GLN A 249 6.49 6.62 22.41
CA GLN A 249 5.08 6.99 22.52
C GLN A 249 4.14 5.78 22.68
N GLN A 250 4.60 4.57 22.40
CA GLN A 250 3.76 3.37 22.35
C GLN A 250 4.44 2.23 23.08
N THR A 251 3.68 1.33 23.70
CA THR A 251 4.22 0.08 24.28
C THR A 251 4.39 -1.03 23.23
N GLN A 252 3.89 -0.80 22.01
CA GLN A 252 3.99 -1.73 20.90
C GLN A 252 3.99 -1.01 19.57
N LEU A 253 4.64 -1.62 18.58
CA LEU A 253 4.63 -1.17 17.20
C LEU A 253 4.35 -2.35 16.28
N TYR A 254 3.55 -2.10 15.25
CA TYR A 254 3.35 -3.05 14.17
C TYR A 254 4.19 -2.64 12.97
N LEU A 255 5.02 -3.54 12.45
CA LEU A 255 5.72 -3.36 11.19
C LEU A 255 5.00 -4.14 10.09
N LEU A 256 4.44 -3.43 9.11
CA LEU A 256 3.93 -4.02 7.88
C LEU A 256 5.00 -3.90 6.80
N THR A 257 5.52 -5.04 6.33
CA THR A 257 6.57 -5.11 5.32
C THR A 257 6.14 -5.91 4.09
N ASN A 258 6.68 -5.50 2.94
CA ASN A 258 6.52 -6.16 1.65
C ASN A 258 7.65 -7.16 1.34
N THR A 259 8.56 -7.40 2.28
CA THR A 259 9.71 -8.31 2.14
C THR A 259 9.81 -9.30 3.30
N SER A 260 10.44 -10.45 3.03
CA SER A 260 10.61 -11.52 4.01
C SER A 260 11.97 -12.20 3.90
N ARG A 261 12.32 -12.98 4.94
CA ARG A 261 13.49 -13.86 4.91
C ARG A 261 13.44 -14.94 3.82
N TYR A 262 12.26 -15.24 3.29
CA TYR A 262 12.06 -16.22 2.23
C TYR A 262 12.36 -15.66 0.83
N LEU A 263 12.60 -14.34 0.73
CA LEU A 263 13.10 -13.69 -0.47
C LEU A 263 14.63 -13.56 -0.34
N PRO A 264 15.43 -14.39 -1.03
CA PRO A 264 16.88 -14.46 -0.80
C PRO A 264 17.62 -13.16 -1.16
N TRP A 265 17.03 -12.34 -2.04
CA TRP A 265 17.55 -11.04 -2.45
C TRP A 265 17.14 -9.91 -1.50
N ALA A 266 16.15 -10.10 -0.62
CA ALA A 266 15.60 -9.02 0.18
C ALA A 266 16.58 -8.57 1.28
N LYS A 267 16.87 -7.27 1.32
CA LYS A 267 17.55 -6.62 2.44
C LYS A 267 16.52 -5.85 3.26
N ARG A 268 16.46 -6.13 4.57
CA ARG A 268 15.38 -5.68 5.47
C ARG A 268 15.93 -4.77 6.59
N PRO A 269 16.48 -3.59 6.26
CA PRO A 269 17.17 -2.76 7.24
C PRO A 269 16.25 -2.26 8.36
N VAL A 270 14.99 -1.92 8.06
CA VAL A 270 14.02 -1.47 9.08
C VAL A 270 13.72 -2.59 10.08
N GLU A 271 13.40 -3.79 9.59
CA GLU A 271 13.12 -4.95 10.46
C GLU A 271 14.36 -5.32 11.29
N ARG A 272 15.56 -5.27 10.69
CA ARG A 272 16.83 -5.49 11.39
C ARG A 272 17.08 -4.45 12.48
N PHE A 273 16.77 -3.19 12.21
CA PHE A 273 16.90 -2.09 13.18
C PHE A 273 15.94 -2.29 14.35
N LEU A 274 14.66 -2.55 14.09
CA LEU A 274 13.69 -2.81 15.14
C LEU A 274 14.06 -4.05 15.96
N ALA A 275 14.50 -5.15 15.33
CA ALA A 275 14.94 -6.35 16.03
C ALA A 275 16.23 -6.16 16.85
N ARG A 276 17.03 -5.13 16.56
CA ARG A 276 18.25 -4.80 17.30
C ARG A 276 18.00 -3.92 18.52
N HIS A 277 17.04 -3.02 18.42
CA HIS A 277 16.75 -2.02 19.47
C HIS A 277 15.51 -2.36 20.30
N TYR A 278 14.65 -3.26 19.83
CA TYR A 278 13.38 -3.63 20.44
C TYR A 278 13.13 -5.14 20.32
N TYR A 279 12.05 -5.63 20.94
CA TYR A 279 11.78 -7.07 21.02
C TYR A 279 10.67 -7.49 20.07
N PRO A 280 10.95 -8.27 19.01
CA PRO A 280 9.90 -8.87 18.19
C PRO A 280 9.11 -9.89 19.02
N ILE A 281 7.78 -9.78 18.99
CA ILE A 281 6.88 -10.63 19.77
C ILE A 281 6.38 -11.78 18.90
N GLU A 282 5.74 -11.43 17.78
CA GLU A 282 5.16 -12.39 16.87
C GLU A 282 5.08 -11.82 15.46
N GLU A 283 5.18 -12.72 14.49
CA GLU A 283 4.74 -12.48 13.13
C GLU A 283 3.34 -13.06 12.99
N LEU A 284 2.39 -12.27 12.49
CA LEU A 284 1.02 -12.73 12.31
C LEU A 284 1.00 -13.96 11.40
N ALA A 285 0.54 -15.09 11.92
CA ALA A 285 0.42 -16.32 11.16
C ALA A 285 -0.76 -16.23 10.19
N ILE A 286 -0.46 -16.11 8.90
CA ILE A 286 -1.45 -16.03 7.83
C ILE A 286 -1.54 -17.41 7.15
N PRO A 287 -2.74 -18.00 6.97
CA PRO A 287 -2.91 -19.36 6.43
C PRO A 287 -2.27 -19.60 5.05
N SER A 288 -2.05 -18.53 4.29
CA SER A 288 -1.26 -18.55 3.05
C SER A 288 -0.08 -17.59 3.24
N PRO A 289 1.10 -18.09 3.64
CA PRO A 289 2.26 -17.23 3.87
C PRO A 289 2.66 -16.58 2.54
N ASP A 290 2.39 -15.28 2.44
CA ASP A 290 2.81 -14.44 1.34
C ASP A 290 4.16 -13.81 1.75
N PRO A 291 5.27 -14.13 1.06
CA PRO A 291 6.57 -13.56 1.39
C PRO A 291 6.64 -12.05 1.19
N THR A 292 5.60 -11.46 0.60
CA THR A 292 5.44 -10.04 0.33
C THR A 292 4.41 -9.36 1.23
N ALA A 293 3.80 -10.00 2.22
CA ALA A 293 2.86 -9.35 3.13
C ALA A 293 3.01 -9.90 4.54
N ARG A 294 3.77 -9.19 5.38
CA ARG A 294 4.05 -9.61 6.76
C ARG A 294 3.71 -8.49 7.72
N LEU A 295 3.04 -8.86 8.81
CA LEU A 295 2.80 -7.99 9.95
C LEU A 295 3.58 -8.56 11.14
N ILE A 296 4.50 -7.77 11.67
CA ILE A 296 5.33 -8.15 12.81
C ILE A 296 5.01 -7.21 13.96
N ARG A 297 4.71 -7.76 15.13
CA ARG A 297 4.48 -6.99 16.35
C ARG A 297 5.77 -6.90 17.14
N PHE A 298 6.15 -5.69 17.54
CA PHE A 298 7.30 -5.41 18.40
C PHE A 298 6.83 -4.86 19.75
N ASP A 299 7.51 -5.28 20.81
CA ASP A 299 7.52 -4.60 22.10
C ASP A 299 8.60 -3.53 22.06
N THR A 300 8.23 -2.30 22.41
CA THR A 300 9.08 -1.11 22.31
C THR A 300 10.00 -0.91 23.52
N THR A 301 10.04 -1.86 24.46
CA THR A 301 11.06 -1.84 25.52
C THR A 301 12.45 -1.81 24.90
N ASP A 302 13.27 -0.86 25.33
CA ASP A 302 14.64 -0.72 24.85
C ASP A 302 15.47 -1.98 25.13
N ALA A 303 16.02 -2.56 24.07
CA ALA A 303 17.02 -3.59 24.16
C ALA A 303 18.39 -2.97 24.49
N PRO A 304 19.28 -3.69 25.20
CA PRO A 304 20.64 -3.24 25.45
C PRO A 304 21.36 -2.90 24.14
N ASP A 305 21.89 -1.68 24.05
CA ASP A 305 22.57 -1.21 22.84
C ASP A 305 23.87 -1.99 22.62
N SER A 306 23.86 -2.92 21.68
CA SER A 306 25.04 -3.70 21.30
C SER A 306 26.22 -2.88 20.76
N SER A 307 26.02 -1.59 20.43
CA SER A 307 27.09 -0.68 20.01
C SER A 307 27.68 0.16 21.16
N ALA A 308 27.04 0.17 22.34
CA ALA A 308 27.58 0.83 23.50
C ALA A 308 28.79 0.04 24.06
N PHE A 309 29.84 0.77 24.45
CA PHE A 309 31.13 0.19 24.88
C PHE A 309 31.05 -0.69 26.15
N ASN A 310 29.91 -0.67 26.88
CA ASN A 310 29.73 -1.33 28.17
C ASN A 310 28.44 -2.17 28.24
N THR A 311 28.08 -2.86 27.16
CA THR A 311 26.88 -3.72 27.15
C THR A 311 27.22 -5.08 27.74
N TYR A 312 27.12 -5.17 29.07
CA TYR A 312 27.29 -6.40 29.84
C TYR A 312 25.92 -6.97 30.23
N PRO A 313 25.80 -8.30 30.37
CA PRO A 313 24.61 -8.88 30.97
C PRO A 313 24.45 -8.39 32.42
N GLN A 314 23.21 -8.17 32.84
CA GLN A 314 22.92 -7.86 34.24
C GLN A 314 23.21 -9.07 35.15
N VAL A 315 22.90 -10.27 34.65
CA VAL A 315 23.15 -11.54 35.33
C VAL A 315 24.11 -12.37 34.50
N PHE A 316 25.29 -12.66 35.06
CA PHE A 316 26.28 -13.52 34.43
C PHE A 316 25.95 -14.99 34.63
N THR A 317 26.26 -15.79 33.62
CA THR A 317 26.15 -17.25 33.63
C THR A 317 27.35 -17.88 32.94
N ASP A 318 27.55 -19.17 33.16
CA ASP A 318 28.59 -20.00 32.54
C ASP A 318 27.99 -21.28 31.91
N ILE A 319 26.69 -21.23 31.59
CA ILE A 319 25.96 -22.40 31.09
C ILE A 319 26.43 -22.71 29.68
N ARG A 320 27.06 -23.88 29.52
CA ARG A 320 27.54 -24.40 28.23
C ARG A 320 26.45 -25.24 27.55
N PHE A 321 26.23 -24.99 26.27
CA PHE A 321 25.34 -25.73 25.40
C PHE A 321 26.16 -26.43 24.31
N GLY A 322 26.16 -27.76 24.33
CA GLY A 322 27.03 -28.54 23.45
C GLY A 322 28.51 -28.22 23.70
N ASP A 323 29.31 -28.27 22.63
CA ASP A 323 30.75 -28.11 22.74
C ASP A 323 31.21 -26.66 22.70
N HIS A 324 30.59 -25.77 21.91
CA HIS A 324 31.20 -24.44 21.65
C HIS A 324 30.37 -23.23 22.11
N LEU A 325 29.09 -23.42 22.45
CA LEU A 325 28.21 -22.31 22.81
C LEU A 325 28.13 -22.14 24.32
N THR A 326 28.30 -20.90 24.79
CA THR A 326 28.10 -20.54 26.19
C THR A 326 27.10 -19.39 26.28
N LEU A 327 26.09 -19.54 27.15
CA LEU A 327 25.27 -18.42 27.59
C LEU A 327 26.08 -17.64 28.62
N TRP A 328 26.60 -16.49 28.24
CA TRP A 328 27.42 -15.62 29.09
C TRP A 328 26.58 -14.85 30.11
N GLY A 329 25.31 -14.60 29.80
CA GLY A 329 24.37 -14.02 30.74
C GLY A 329 23.09 -13.52 30.08
N TYR A 330 22.29 -12.81 30.86
CA TYR A 330 21.05 -12.20 30.38
C TYR A 330 20.76 -10.86 31.07
N THR A 331 19.85 -10.10 30.45
CA THR A 331 19.34 -8.82 30.95
C THR A 331 17.82 -8.81 30.87
N LEU A 332 17.19 -8.35 31.95
CA LEU A 332 15.75 -8.13 32.05
C LEU A 332 15.53 -6.61 32.19
N PRO A 333 15.32 -5.86 31.09
CA PRO A 333 15.25 -4.39 31.13
C PRO A 333 14.13 -3.84 32.02
N LEU A 334 13.06 -4.62 32.25
CA LEU A 334 11.96 -4.24 33.14
C LEU A 334 12.09 -4.80 34.57
N GLY A 335 13.20 -5.47 34.89
CA GLY A 335 13.44 -6.11 36.19
C GLY A 335 12.87 -7.53 36.29
N GLU A 336 12.79 -8.07 37.51
CA GLU A 336 12.45 -9.49 37.76
C GLU A 336 10.97 -9.73 38.12
N SER A 337 10.17 -8.67 38.23
CA SER A 337 8.78 -8.75 38.69
C SER A 337 7.82 -8.47 37.54
N TYR A 338 7.00 -9.46 37.18
CA TYR A 338 6.03 -9.40 36.11
C TYR A 338 4.64 -9.82 36.60
N ARG A 339 3.60 -9.26 36.00
CA ARG A 339 2.21 -9.67 36.20
C ARG A 339 1.76 -10.68 35.15
N PRO A 340 0.71 -11.48 35.42
CA PRO A 340 0.10 -12.31 34.40
C PRO A 340 -0.26 -11.51 33.14
N ASN A 341 0.01 -12.07 31.97
CA ASN A 341 -0.17 -11.46 30.64
C ASN A 341 0.76 -10.28 30.32
N GLU A 342 1.70 -9.93 31.19
CA GLU A 342 2.79 -9.03 30.81
C GLU A 342 3.82 -9.75 29.94
N ARG A 343 4.47 -8.99 29.07
CA ARG A 343 5.55 -9.50 28.23
C ARG A 343 6.84 -9.42 29.03
N ILE A 344 7.71 -10.41 28.80
CA ILE A 344 9.02 -10.51 29.46
C ILE A 344 10.07 -10.20 28.41
N PRO A 345 10.45 -8.92 28.20
CA PRO A 345 11.60 -8.59 27.39
C PRO A 345 12.84 -9.17 28.06
N ILE A 346 13.61 -9.95 27.31
CA ILE A 346 14.82 -10.60 27.78
C ILE A 346 15.85 -10.58 26.67
N THR A 347 17.05 -10.10 27.01
CA THR A 347 18.20 -10.16 26.11
C THR A 347 19.16 -11.21 26.61
N LEU A 348 19.49 -12.17 25.74
CA LEU A 348 20.44 -13.23 26.02
C LEU A 348 21.78 -12.87 25.39
N PHE A 349 22.85 -13.02 26.17
CA PHE A 349 24.21 -12.78 25.74
C PHE A 349 24.91 -14.12 25.54
N TRP A 350 25.29 -14.37 24.31
CA TRP A 350 25.92 -15.62 23.90
C TRP A 350 27.35 -15.38 23.44
N GLN A 351 28.20 -16.37 23.66
CA GLN A 351 29.56 -16.40 23.14
C GLN A 351 29.88 -17.78 22.57
N THR A 352 30.82 -17.82 21.63
CA THR A 352 31.37 -19.06 21.06
C THR A 352 32.89 -19.05 21.20
N ASP A 353 33.50 -20.20 21.45
CA ASP A 353 34.96 -20.37 21.50
C ASP A 353 35.56 -20.87 20.17
N GLU A 354 34.71 -21.29 19.22
CA GLU A 354 35.08 -21.74 17.87
C GLU A 354 34.02 -21.29 16.84
N PRO A 355 34.37 -21.14 15.53
CA PRO A 355 33.36 -20.93 14.50
C PRO A 355 32.34 -22.08 14.47
N LEU A 356 31.09 -21.76 14.18
CA LEU A 356 29.99 -22.73 14.19
C LEU A 356 29.59 -23.12 12.77
N ASP A 357 29.49 -24.41 12.49
CA ASP A 357 29.17 -24.93 11.14
C ASP A 357 27.69 -24.80 10.76
N GLN A 358 26.81 -24.52 11.71
CA GLN A 358 25.36 -24.45 11.50
C GLN A 358 24.69 -23.34 12.31
N ASN A 359 23.49 -22.95 11.86
CA ASN A 359 22.64 -22.02 12.57
C ASN A 359 21.82 -22.73 13.64
N TYR A 360 21.86 -22.21 14.85
CA TYR A 360 21.05 -22.68 15.97
C TYR A 360 19.90 -21.74 16.26
N ASN A 361 18.78 -22.34 16.66
CA ASN A 361 17.61 -21.65 17.18
C ASN A 361 17.67 -21.60 18.70
N VAL A 362 17.13 -20.53 19.28
CA VAL A 362 17.06 -20.38 20.73
C VAL A 362 15.62 -20.58 21.19
N GLY A 363 15.39 -21.66 21.93
CA GLY A 363 14.13 -21.92 22.61
C GLY A 363 14.19 -21.46 24.06
N LEU A 364 13.30 -20.54 24.44
CA LEU A 364 13.20 -20.04 25.80
C LEU A 364 11.88 -20.47 26.43
N LEU A 365 11.97 -21.17 27.56
CA LEU A 365 10.82 -21.58 28.36
C LEU A 365 10.93 -20.99 29.77
N LEU A 366 9.89 -20.28 30.19
CA LEU A 366 9.71 -19.89 31.58
C LEU A 366 8.99 -21.03 32.32
N ARG A 367 9.59 -21.49 33.41
CA ARG A 367 9.06 -22.57 34.24
C ARG A 367 8.72 -22.05 35.63
N GLN A 368 7.58 -22.49 36.15
CA GLN A 368 7.28 -22.37 37.57
C GLN A 368 8.18 -23.33 38.35
N LYS A 369 8.70 -22.90 39.50
CA LYS A 369 9.60 -23.73 40.32
C LYS A 369 8.86 -24.91 40.96
N GLU A 370 7.66 -24.66 41.50
CA GLU A 370 6.85 -25.65 42.20
C GLU A 370 5.36 -25.44 41.89
N PRO A 371 4.67 -26.41 41.24
CA PRO A 371 5.25 -27.57 40.55
C PRO A 371 6.09 -27.15 39.34
N ASP A 372 7.07 -27.97 38.96
CA ASP A 372 7.95 -27.73 37.81
C ASP A 372 7.20 -27.89 36.48
N TRP A 373 6.63 -26.80 35.99
CA TRP A 373 5.76 -26.74 34.80
C TRP A 373 6.10 -25.51 33.94
N PRO A 374 6.08 -25.62 32.60
CA PRO A 374 6.27 -24.48 31.71
C PRO A 374 5.05 -23.54 31.72
N ILE A 375 5.24 -22.30 32.17
CA ILE A 375 4.17 -21.27 32.23
C ILE A 375 4.16 -20.34 31.03
N ALA A 376 5.28 -20.20 30.32
CA ALA A 376 5.37 -19.43 29.08
C ALA A 376 6.50 -19.97 28.21
N GLN A 377 6.40 -19.77 26.90
CA GLN A 377 7.43 -20.12 25.94
C GLN A 377 7.53 -19.02 24.88
N GLN A 378 8.75 -18.77 24.40
CA GLN A 378 8.97 -17.89 23.25
C GLN A 378 8.33 -18.50 21.99
N PRO A 379 7.52 -17.77 21.22
CA PRO A 379 6.95 -18.29 19.98
C PRO A 379 8.03 -18.61 18.94
N ASN A 380 7.86 -19.74 18.25
CA ASN A 380 8.61 -20.14 17.04
C ASN A 380 10.13 -20.34 17.20
N ASP A 381 10.69 -20.28 18.41
CA ASP A 381 12.10 -20.49 18.75
C ASP A 381 13.06 -19.90 17.68
N PRO A 382 13.10 -18.57 17.51
CA PRO A 382 13.76 -17.94 16.37
C PRO A 382 15.30 -18.08 16.46
N GLU A 383 15.95 -17.95 15.30
CA GLU A 383 17.38 -17.67 15.23
C GLU A 383 17.70 -16.35 15.95
N PRO A 384 18.90 -16.19 16.54
CA PRO A 384 19.28 -14.98 17.24
C PRO A 384 19.07 -13.69 16.43
N LEU A 385 18.67 -12.64 17.15
CA LEU A 385 18.33 -11.34 16.57
C LEU A 385 17.25 -11.45 15.47
N TRP A 386 16.24 -12.31 15.67
CA TRP A 386 15.16 -12.52 14.69
C TRP A 386 15.66 -12.98 13.30
N GLY A 387 16.71 -13.80 13.29
CA GLY A 387 17.36 -14.28 12.07
C GLY A 387 18.30 -13.28 11.40
N PHE A 388 18.65 -12.17 12.08
CA PHE A 388 19.64 -11.21 11.60
C PHE A 388 21.05 -11.43 12.16
N ALA A 389 21.23 -12.38 13.08
CA ALA A 389 22.53 -12.77 13.63
C ALA A 389 22.69 -14.32 13.63
N PRO A 390 22.66 -14.97 12.44
CA PRO A 390 22.82 -16.42 12.33
C PRO A 390 24.09 -16.90 13.06
N THR A 391 23.99 -17.94 13.89
CA THR A 391 25.10 -18.35 14.77
C THR A 391 26.35 -18.79 14.00
N SER A 392 26.21 -19.29 12.77
CA SER A 392 27.35 -19.61 11.91
C SER A 392 28.22 -18.40 11.53
N THR A 393 27.71 -17.19 11.73
CA THR A 393 28.45 -15.94 11.45
C THR A 393 29.18 -15.38 12.68
N TRP A 394 28.96 -15.98 13.85
CA TRP A 394 29.57 -15.51 15.09
C TRP A 394 31.08 -15.74 15.08
N GLN A 395 31.82 -14.74 15.55
CA GLN A 395 33.26 -14.84 15.69
C GLN A 395 33.60 -15.39 17.08
N PRO A 396 34.62 -16.26 17.20
CA PRO A 396 35.11 -16.71 18.48
C PRO A 396 35.51 -15.56 19.38
N TYR A 397 35.19 -15.66 20.66
CA TYR A 397 35.72 -14.74 21.66
C TYR A 397 37.22 -15.02 21.85
N THR A 398 38.08 -14.12 21.37
CA THR A 398 39.54 -14.20 21.50
C THR A 398 40.04 -13.63 22.81
#